data_AF-A0A0S7XPT3-F1
#
_entry.id   AF-A0A0S7XPT3-F1
#
_cell.length_a   1.000
_cell.length_b   1.000
_cell.length_c   1.000
_cell.angle_alpha   90.00
_cell.angle_beta   90.00
_cell.angle_gamma   90.00
#
_symmetry.space_group_name_H-M   'P 1'
#
loop_
_entity.id
_entity.type
_entity.pdbx_description
1 polymer ?
#
loop_
_entity_poly.entity_id
_entity_poly.type
_entity_poly.pdbx_seq_one_letter_code
_entity_poly.pdbx_strand_id
1 'polypeptide(L)'
;MDVILTDHARFEIQRRGIEEADIVAVINRPQQRIPSLKGRTILQSKYFDKTEGKEMLLRIIGKESPKQFIVITAYKTSKVEKYWVKEAKK
;
A
#
# COMPACT_ATOMS: atom_id res chain seq x y z
N MET A 1 -11.08 -11.08 2.87
CA MET A 1 -11.13 -9.63 2.67
C MET A 1 -11.12 -9.42 1.18
N ASP A 2 -12.20 -8.92 0.60
CA ASP A 2 -12.28 -8.71 -0.85
C ASP A 2 -11.48 -7.46 -1.22
N VAL A 3 -10.68 -7.54 -2.29
CA VAL A 3 -9.91 -6.41 -2.79
C VAL A 3 -10.59 -5.86 -4.02
N ILE A 4 -11.01 -4.60 -3.97
CA ILE A 4 -11.64 -3.92 -5.10
C ILE A 4 -10.70 -2.85 -5.62
N LEU A 5 -10.16 -3.06 -6.81
CA LEU A 5 -9.39 -2.07 -7.54
C LEU A 5 -10.33 -1.25 -8.42
N THR A 6 -10.42 0.04 -8.15
CA THR A 6 -11.11 0.99 -9.04
C THR A 6 -10.37 1.10 -10.37
N ASP A 7 -11.06 1.50 -11.45
CA ASP A 7 -10.40 1.70 -12.76
C ASP A 7 -9.26 2.71 -12.68
N HIS A 8 -9.46 3.78 -11.89
CA HIS A 8 -8.39 4.72 -11.58
C HIS A 8 -7.21 4.02 -10.91
N ALA A 9 -7.44 3.20 -9.87
CA ALA A 9 -6.37 2.45 -9.22
C ALA A 9 -5.64 1.50 -10.18
N ARG A 10 -6.36 0.77 -11.04
CA ARG A 10 -5.77 -0.15 -12.04
C ARG A 10 -4.83 0.60 -13.00
N PHE A 11 -5.29 1.73 -13.53
CA PHE A 11 -4.47 2.60 -14.38
C PHE A 11 -3.22 3.10 -13.64
N GLU A 12 -3.38 3.55 -12.39
CA GLU A 12 -2.29 4.07 -11.57
C GLU A 12 -1.22 3.04 -11.23
N ILE A 13 -1.60 1.77 -10.99
CA ILE A 13 -0.66 0.71 -10.61
C ILE A 13 0.08 0.18 -11.83
N GLN A 14 -0.61 0.06 -12.97
CA GLN A 14 -0.02 -0.43 -14.20
C GLN A 14 1.06 0.53 -14.72
N ARG A 15 0.77 1.84 -14.74
CA ARG A 15 1.75 2.87 -15.15
C ARG A 15 2.95 2.98 -14.21
N ARG A 16 2.85 2.45 -12.98
CA ARG A 16 3.92 2.45 -11.97
C ARG A 16 4.66 1.11 -11.88
N GLY A 17 4.30 0.14 -12.72
CA GLY A 17 4.88 -1.20 -12.68
C GLY A 17 4.65 -1.90 -11.33
N ILE A 18 3.44 -1.78 -10.79
CA ILE A 18 3.02 -2.44 -9.56
C ILE A 18 2.04 -3.55 -9.94
N GLU A 19 2.34 -4.78 -9.53
CA GLU A 19 1.49 -5.92 -9.81
C GLU A 19 0.31 -5.96 -8.84
N GLU A 20 -0.86 -6.38 -9.34
CA GLU A 20 -2.05 -6.57 -8.52
C GLU A 20 -1.83 -7.59 -7.40
N ALA A 21 -1.00 -8.62 -7.65
CA ALA A 21 -0.62 -9.61 -6.65
C ALA A 21 0.09 -8.98 -5.43
N ASP A 22 1.01 -8.04 -5.65
CA ASP A 22 1.71 -7.34 -4.57
C ASP A 22 0.73 -6.50 -3.73
N ILE A 23 -0.25 -5.89 -4.39
CA ILE A 23 -1.30 -5.12 -3.72
C ILE A 23 -2.13 -6.03 -2.81
N VAL A 24 -2.61 -7.14 -3.34
CA VAL A 24 -3.40 -8.12 -2.58
C VAL A 24 -2.59 -8.68 -1.41
N ALA A 25 -1.31 -8.98 -1.60
CA ALA A 25 -0.43 -9.48 -0.56
C ALA A 25 -0.29 -8.47 0.61
N VAL A 26 -0.04 -7.20 0.30
CA VAL A 26 0.07 -6.15 1.33
C VAL A 26 -1.28 -5.84 1.99
N ILE A 27 -2.40 -5.92 1.28
CA ILE A 27 -3.73 -5.74 1.90
C ILE A 27 -4.01 -6.88 2.90
N ASN A 28 -3.67 -8.12 2.55
CA ASN A 28 -3.91 -9.28 3.39
C ASN A 28 -2.97 -9.35 4.61
N ARG A 29 -1.71 -8.93 4.44
CA ARG A 29 -0.69 -8.95 5.50
C ARG A 29 0.12 -7.65 5.50
N PRO A 30 -0.49 -6.52 5.88
CA PRO A 30 0.21 -5.25 5.94
C PRO A 30 1.20 -5.26 7.10
N GLN A 31 2.41 -4.74 6.88
CA GLN A 31 3.32 -4.50 8.01
C GLN A 31 2.87 -3.29 8.82
N GLN A 32 2.24 -2.29 8.19
CA GLN A 32 1.61 -1.18 8.88
C GLN A 32 0.23 -0.88 8.31
N ARG A 33 -0.71 -0.65 9.22
CA ARG A 33 -2.02 -0.08 8.95
C ARG A 33 -2.08 1.30 9.60
N ILE A 34 -2.25 2.34 8.78
CA ILE A 34 -2.20 3.73 9.23
C ILE A 34 -3.51 4.43 8.85
N PRO A 35 -4.25 5.01 9.81
CA PRO A 35 -5.40 5.84 9.49
C PRO A 35 -4.95 7.13 8.80
N SER A 36 -5.70 7.57 7.79
CA SER A 36 -5.44 8.79 7.03
C SER A 36 -6.68 9.68 6.99
N LEU A 37 -6.48 10.91 6.55
CA LEU A 37 -7.54 11.92 6.45
C LEU A 37 -8.69 11.44 5.56
N LYS A 38 -9.90 11.95 5.84
CA LYS A 38 -11.13 11.68 5.08
C LYS A 38 -11.55 10.19 5.09
N GLY A 39 -11.31 9.49 6.20
CA GLY A 39 -11.76 8.10 6.39
C GLY A 39 -11.04 7.11 5.47
N ARG A 40 -9.78 7.39 5.12
CA ARG A 40 -8.94 6.51 4.31
C ARG A 40 -8.00 5.72 5.20
N THR A 41 -7.64 4.52 4.76
CA THR A 41 -6.63 3.69 5.39
C THR A 41 -5.45 3.55 4.44
N ILE A 42 -4.23 3.65 4.99
CA ILE A 42 -2.99 3.31 4.29
C ILE A 42 -2.52 1.96 4.80
N LEU A 43 -2.44 1.00 3.90
CA LEU A 43 -1.78 -0.29 4.14
C LEU A 43 -0.42 -0.23 3.46
N GLN A 44 0.65 -0.47 4.19
CA GLN A 44 1.99 -0.39 3.64
C GLN A 44 2.91 -1.49 4.16
N SER A 45 3.80 -1.94 3.28
CA SER A 45 4.83 -2.93 3.57
C SER A 45 6.11 -2.60 2.81
N LYS A 46 7.23 -2.79 3.50
CA LYS A 46 8.57 -2.80 2.91
C LYS A 46 8.76 -4.08 2.11
N TYR A 47 9.50 -3.96 1.02
CA TYR A 47 9.96 -5.10 0.23
C TYR A 47 11.31 -4.76 -0.39
N PHE A 48 12.10 -5.77 -0.70
CA PHE A 48 13.36 -5.57 -1.42
C PHE A 48 13.07 -5.58 -2.93
N ASP A 49 13.24 -4.45 -3.59
CA ASP A 49 13.06 -4.33 -5.03
C ASP A 49 14.36 -4.77 -5.72
N LYS A 50 14.34 -5.93 -6.36
CA LYS A 50 15.52 -6.51 -7.02
C LYS A 50 16.00 -5.69 -8.21
N THR A 51 15.10 -4.97 -8.88
CA THR A 51 15.43 -4.11 -10.02
C THR A 51 16.18 -2.87 -9.57
N GLU A 52 15.78 -2.31 -8.44
CA GLU A 52 16.41 -1.11 -7.84
C GLU A 52 17.55 -1.44 -6.87
N GLY A 53 17.70 -2.70 -6.46
CA GLY A 53 18.73 -3.16 -5.53
C GLY A 53 18.62 -2.59 -4.11
N LYS A 54 17.42 -2.16 -3.68
CA LYS A 54 17.21 -1.49 -2.38
C LYS A 54 15.85 -1.79 -1.76
N GLU A 55 15.73 -1.50 -0.46
CA GLU A 55 14.45 -1.53 0.23
C GLU A 55 13.53 -0.43 -0.32
N MET A 56 12.32 -0.83 -0.68
CA MET A 56 11.24 0.03 -1.17
C MET A 56 10.02 -0.14 -0.28
N LEU A 57 9.16 0.86 -0.24
CA LEU A 57 7.90 0.83 0.48
C LEU A 57 6.75 0.85 -0.52
N LEU A 58 5.93 -0.21 -0.53
CA LEU A 58 4.66 -0.22 -1.24
C LEU A 58 3.58 0.38 -0.33
N ARG A 59 2.88 1.39 -0.81
CA ARG A 59 1.82 2.10 -0.09
C ARG A 59 0.51 1.99 -0.86
N ILE A 60 -0.50 1.46 -0.19
CA ILE A 60 -1.84 1.24 -0.74
C ILE A 60 -2.81 2.11 0.05
N ILE A 61 -3.49 3.02 -0.66
CA ILE A 61 -4.42 3.97 -0.07
C ILE A 61 -5.81 3.58 -0.53
N GLY A 62 -6.70 3.35 0.44
CA GLY A 62 -8.05 2.92 0.15
C GLY A 62 -9.04 3.23 1.25
N LYS A 63 -10.26 2.74 1.06
CA LYS A 63 -11.28 2.69 2.11
C LYS A 63 -11.38 1.26 2.60
N GLU A 64 -11.13 1.09 3.90
CA GLU A 64 -11.30 -0.19 4.57
C GLU A 64 -12.75 -0.31 5.07
N SER A 65 -13.33 -1.49 4.89
CA SER A 65 -14.63 -1.86 5.45
C SER A 65 -14.56 -3.30 5.94
N PRO A 66 -15.53 -3.79 6.74
CA PRO A 66 -15.43 -5.10 7.37
C PRO A 66 -15.24 -6.29 6.41
N LYS A 67 -15.68 -6.18 5.15
CA LYS A 67 -15.60 -7.26 4.16
C LYS A 67 -14.64 -6.97 3.01
N GLN A 68 -14.44 -5.69 2.67
CA GLN A 68 -13.74 -5.28 1.46
C GLN A 68 -12.77 -4.11 1.71
N PHE A 69 -11.71 -4.07 0.92
CA PHE A 69 -10.79 -2.94 0.83
C PHE A 69 -10.85 -2.34 -0.57
N ILE A 70 -11.35 -1.12 -0.68
CA ILE A 70 -11.48 -0.41 -1.95
C ILE A 70 -10.22 0.41 -2.18
N VAL A 71 -9.39 -0.02 -3.13
CA VAL A 71 -8.14 0.65 -3.50
C VAL A 71 -8.45 1.89 -4.33
N ILE A 72 -8.02 3.04 -3.84
CA ILE A 72 -8.11 4.34 -4.54
C ILE A 72 -6.83 4.56 -5.35
N THR A 73 -5.67 4.33 -4.74
CA THR A 73 -4.37 4.44 -5.42
C THR A 73 -3.30 3.64 -4.68
N ALA A 74 -2.27 3.20 -5.39
CA ALA A 74 -1.09 2.60 -4.79
C ALA A 74 0.18 3.07 -5.50
N TYR A 75 1.28 3.18 -4.76
CA TYR A 75 2.58 3.56 -5.30
C TYR A 75 3.72 2.97 -4.48
N LYS A 76 4.89 2.82 -5.10
CA LYS A 76 6.14 2.45 -4.45
C LYS A 76 7.06 3.66 -4.27
N THR A 77 7.86 3.66 -3.22
CA THR A 77 8.85 4.73 -2.96
C THR A 77 10.05 4.22 -2.18
N SER A 78 11.23 4.75 -2.49
CA SER A 78 12.46 4.51 -1.71
C SER A 78 12.53 5.33 -0.42
N LYS A 79 11.63 6.31 -0.24
CA LYS A 79 11.59 7.18 0.93
C LYS A 79 10.93 6.49 2.13
N VAL A 80 11.41 5.29 2.47
CA VAL A 80 10.84 4.44 3.54
C VAL A 80 10.80 5.22 4.85
N GLU A 81 11.90 5.84 5.25
CA GLU A 81 12.02 6.56 6.53
C GLU A 81 11.02 7.71 6.68
N LYS A 82 10.65 8.37 5.58
CA LYS A 82 9.68 9.47 5.57
C LYS A 82 8.27 8.98 5.90
N TYR A 83 7.94 7.76 5.51
CA TYR A 83 6.56 7.26 5.49
C TYR A 83 6.33 6.12 6.47
N TRP A 84 7.40 5.49 6.96
CA TRP A 84 7.33 4.45 7.98
C TRP A 84 7.01 5.09 9.33
N VAL A 85 5.87 4.71 9.91
CA VAL A 85 5.51 5.21 11.24
C VAL A 85 6.32 4.40 12.25
N LYS A 86 7.35 5.00 12.84
CA LYS A 86 8.05 4.34 13.95
C LYS A 86 7.05 4.25 15.10
N GLU A 87 6.82 3.04 15.63
CA GLU A 87 6.05 2.91 16.87
C GLU A 87 6.71 3.82 17.92
N ALA A 88 5.91 4.67 18.56
CA ALA A 88 6.39 5.41 19.71
C ALA A 88 6.82 4.35 20.72
N LYS A 89 8.12 4.32 21.06
CA LYS A 89 8.63 3.50 22.17
C LYS A 89 7.75 3.82 23.38
N LYS A 90 7.01 2.82 23.84
CA LYS A 90 6.28 2.88 25.10
C LYS A 90 7.27 2.81 26.25
#